data_AF-A0A364RH35-F1
#
_entry.id   AF-A0A364RH35-F1
#
_cell.length_a   1.000
_cell.length_b   1.000
_cell.length_c   1.000
_cell.angle_alpha   90.00
_cell.angle_beta   90.00
_cell.angle_gamma   90.00
#
_symmetry.space_group_name_H-M   'P 1'
#
loop_
_entity.id
_entity.type
_entity.pdbx_description
1 polymer ?
#
loop_
_entity_poly.entity_id
_entity_poly.type
_entity_poly.pdbx_seq_one_letter_code
_entity_poly.pdbx_strand_id
1 'polypeptide(L)'
;MENHKKKMQEYWQRNVRILLTLLGLWFAVSYLFGIVFVDELNTIRLGGFKLGFWFAQQGSIYFFVVIIFIYVWMMNRLDQEFDVHED
;
A
#
# COMPACT_ATOMS: atom_id res chain seq x y z
N MET A 1 -16.01 30.49 7.39
CA MET A 1 -14.98 29.80 8.19
C MET A 1 -15.35 28.36 8.53
N GLU A 2 -16.59 28.06 8.91
CA GLU A 2 -17.04 26.70 9.29
C GLU A 2 -16.99 25.67 8.14
N ASN A 3 -17.37 26.08 6.92
CA ASN A 3 -17.38 25.21 5.74
C ASN A 3 -15.97 24.76 5.29
N HIS A 4 -14.94 25.58 5.49
CA HIS A 4 -13.55 25.22 5.20
C HIS A 4 -13.01 24.16 6.17
N LYS A 5 -13.31 24.31 7.47
CA LYS A 5 -12.91 23.32 8.48
C LYS A 5 -13.53 21.95 8.20
N LYS A 6 -14.78 21.91 7.73
CA LYS A 6 -15.48 20.65 7.40
C LYS A 6 -14.85 19.93 6.21
N LYS A 7 -14.54 20.65 5.11
CA LYS A 7 -13.82 20.09 3.95
C LYS A 7 -12.44 19.55 4.33
N MET A 8 -11.68 20.26 5.17
CA MET A 8 -10.37 19.80 5.64
C MET A 8 -10.45 18.58 6.56
N GLN A 9 -11.49 18.48 7.39
CA GLN A 9 -11.74 17.29 8.21
C GLN A 9 -12.08 16.07 7.34
N GLU A 10 -12.91 16.24 6.30
CA GLU A 10 -13.24 15.15 5.36
C GLU A 10 -12.02 14.69 4.54
N TYR A 11 -11.19 15.64 4.09
CA TYR A 11 -9.90 15.35 3.44
C TYR A 11 -9.01 14.52 4.36
N TRP A 12 -8.81 14.97 5.60
CA TRP A 12 -7.99 14.27 6.59
C TRP A 12 -8.51 12.86 6.88
N GLN A 13 -9.81 12.70 7.10
CA GLN A 13 -10.42 11.39 7.35
C GLN A 13 -10.21 10.42 6.17
N ARG A 14 -10.34 10.90 4.94
CA ARG A 14 -10.07 10.09 3.75
C ARG A 14 -8.58 9.75 3.64
N ASN A 15 -7.70 10.70 3.92
CA ASN A 15 -6.25 10.44 3.91
C ASN A 15 -5.85 9.36 4.92
N VAL A 16 -6.36 9.46 6.15
CA VAL A 16 -6.16 8.42 7.19
C VAL A 16 -6.73 7.08 6.74
N ARG A 17 -7.89 7.06 6.07
CA ARG A 17 -8.45 5.82 5.51
C ARG A 17 -7.55 5.20 4.44
N ILE A 18 -7.00 6.01 3.54
CA ILE A 18 -6.03 5.55 2.52
C ILE A 18 -4.81 4.92 3.21
N LEU A 19 -4.22 5.61 4.19
CA LEU A 19 -3.08 5.11 4.96
C LEU A 19 -3.41 3.79 5.67
N LEU A 20 -4.57 3.68 6.32
CA LEU A 20 -5.01 2.45 6.99
C LEU A 20 -5.20 1.31 6.00
N THR A 21 -5.79 1.56 4.83
CA THR A 21 -5.93 0.55 3.77
C THR A 21 -4.58 0.08 3.26
N LEU A 22 -3.62 1.00 3.04
CA LEU A 22 -2.27 0.64 2.61
C LEU A 22 -1.50 -0.14 3.67
N LEU A 23 -1.64 0.23 4.94
CA LEU A 23 -1.08 -0.54 6.07
C LEU A 23 -1.68 -1.93 6.16
N GLY A 24 -3.00 -2.04 5.99
CA GLY A 24 -3.69 -3.32 5.95
C GLY A 24 -3.24 -4.19 4.78
N LEU A 25 -3.07 -3.59 3.59
CA LEU A 25 -2.57 -4.28 2.40
C LEU A 25 -1.10 -4.69 2.56
N TRP A 26 -0.26 -3.82 3.13
CA TRP A 26 1.12 -4.13 3.47
C TRP A 26 1.22 -5.30 4.44
N PHE A 27 0.40 -5.30 5.50
CA PHE A 27 0.32 -6.39 6.47
C PHE A 27 -0.17 -7.68 5.81
N ALA A 28 -1.25 -7.60 5.02
CA ALA A 28 -1.80 -8.75 4.31
C ALA A 28 -0.76 -9.33 3.35
N VAL A 29 -0.07 -8.50 2.56
CA VAL A 29 0.98 -8.95 1.64
C VAL A 29 2.13 -9.60 2.41
N SER A 30 2.65 -8.94 3.44
CA SER A 30 3.79 -9.46 4.20
C SER A 30 3.45 -10.75 4.95
N TYR A 31 2.24 -10.86 5.50
CA TYR A 31 1.78 -12.01 6.27
C TYR A 31 1.31 -13.17 5.38
N LEU A 32 0.45 -12.90 4.40
CA LEU A 32 -0.08 -13.93 3.50
C LEU A 32 1.02 -14.48 2.61
N PHE A 33 1.78 -13.64 1.91
CA PHE A 33 2.82 -14.14 1.00
C PHE A 33 4.10 -14.57 1.73
N GLY A 34 4.40 -13.98 2.90
CA GLY A 34 5.60 -14.34 3.67
C GLY A 34 5.44 -15.59 4.54
N ILE A 35 4.24 -15.88 5.04
CA ILE A 35 4.01 -16.96 6.03
C ILE A 35 3.00 -17.98 5.52
N VAL A 36 1.83 -17.55 5.05
CA VAL A 36 0.73 -18.48 4.72
C VAL A 36 0.96 -19.20 3.40
N PHE A 37 1.35 -18.47 2.36
CA PHE A 37 1.64 -19.00 1.02
C PHE A 37 3.12 -19.36 0.84
N VAL A 38 3.89 -19.40 1.93
CA VAL A 38 5.33 -19.67 1.84
C VAL A 38 5.60 -21.05 1.26
N ASP A 39 4.78 -22.05 1.58
CA ASP A 39 4.96 -23.43 1.11
C ASP A 39 4.65 -23.55 -0.39
N GLU A 40 3.59 -22.92 -0.85
CA GLU A 40 3.18 -22.83 -2.25
C GLU A 40 4.23 -22.04 -3.05
N LEU A 41 4.73 -20.93 -2.51
CA LEU A 41 5.85 -20.19 -3.11
C LEU A 41 7.14 -21.02 -3.14
N ASN A 42 7.38 -21.86 -2.13
CA ASN A 42 8.55 -22.72 -2.07
C ASN A 42 8.49 -23.88 -3.09
N THR A 43 7.32 -24.22 -3.64
CA THR A 43 7.22 -25.18 -4.76
C THR A 43 7.80 -24.62 -6.05
N ILE A 44 7.73 -23.29 -6.23
CA ILE A 44 8.32 -22.61 -7.37
C ILE A 44 9.79 -22.30 -7.03
N ARG A 45 10.71 -22.81 -7.86
CA ARG A 45 12.14 -22.55 -7.70
C ARG A 45 12.59 -21.52 -8.74
N LEU A 46 12.96 -20.33 -8.29
CA LEU A 46 13.59 -19.33 -9.15
C LEU A 46 15.11 -19.58 -9.15
N GLY A 47 15.63 -20.06 -10.29
CA GLY A 47 17.09 -20.17 -10.51
C GLY A 47 17.84 -21.09 -9.54
N GLY A 48 17.15 -22.06 -8.92
CA GLY A 48 17.75 -22.99 -7.95
C GLY A 48 17.45 -22.67 -6.47
N PHE A 49 16.86 -21.50 -6.18
CA PHE A 49 16.45 -21.11 -4.82
C PHE A 49 14.93 -21.11 -4.66
N LYS A 50 14.45 -21.36 -3.44
CA LYS A 50 13.01 -21.34 -3.13
C LYS A 50 12.47 -19.91 -3.21
N LEU A 51 11.34 -19.71 -3.88
CA LEU A 51 10.75 -18.37 -4.06
C LEU A 51 10.41 -17.69 -2.73
N GLY A 52 9.97 -18.47 -1.73
CA GLY A 52 9.73 -17.93 -0.38
C GLY A 52 10.99 -17.33 0.26
N PHE A 53 12.17 -17.91 0.02
CA PHE A 53 13.44 -17.36 0.50
C PHE A 53 13.80 -16.04 -0.19
N TRP A 54 13.64 -15.96 -1.52
CA TRP A 54 13.81 -14.72 -2.27
C TRP A 54 12.85 -13.63 -1.78
N PHE A 55 11.61 -14.00 -1.47
CA PHE A 55 10.60 -13.08 -1.00
C PHE A 55 10.94 -12.51 0.39
N ALA A 56 11.44 -13.36 1.29
CA ALA A 56 11.89 -12.97 2.63
C ALA A 56 13.09 -12.01 2.60
N GLN A 57 13.95 -12.11 1.59
CA GLN A 57 15.19 -11.33 1.52
C GLN A 57 15.06 -10.05 0.67
N GLN A 58 14.52 -10.16 -0.54
CA GLN A 58 14.44 -9.07 -1.52
C GLN A 58 13.03 -8.83 -2.04
N GLY A 59 12.06 -9.70 -1.78
CA GLY A 59 10.68 -9.50 -2.23
C GLY A 59 10.00 -8.31 -1.55
N SER A 60 10.19 -8.16 -0.23
CA SER A 60 9.50 -7.14 0.56
C SER A 60 9.73 -5.71 0.06
N ILE A 61 10.92 -5.38 -0.45
CA ILE A 61 11.21 -4.05 -0.98
C ILE A 61 10.46 -3.77 -2.28
N TYR A 62 10.24 -4.76 -3.15
CA TYR A 62 9.43 -4.59 -4.36
C TYR A 62 7.97 -4.29 -4.01
N PHE A 63 7.41 -5.01 -3.03
CA PHE A 63 6.05 -4.73 -2.54
C PHE A 63 5.96 -3.35 -1.91
N PHE A 64 6.98 -2.93 -1.16
CA PHE A 64 7.03 -1.59 -0.59
C PHE A 64 6.98 -0.50 -1.68
N VAL A 65 7.77 -0.63 -2.74
CA VAL A 65 7.76 0.31 -3.88
C VAL A 65 6.40 0.33 -4.58
N VAL A 66 5.79 -0.84 -4.83
CA VAL A 66 4.45 -0.92 -5.43
C VAL A 66 3.40 -0.22 -4.56
N ILE A 67 3.46 -0.40 -3.24
CA ILE A 67 2.56 0.26 -2.29
C ILE A 67 2.72 1.79 -2.34
N ILE A 68 3.94 2.31 -2.48
CA ILE A 68 4.19 3.75 -2.66
C ILE A 68 3.53 4.26 -3.94
N PHE A 69 3.67 3.55 -5.06
CA PHE A 69 3.01 3.96 -6.31
C PHE A 69 1.48 3.97 -6.18
N ILE A 70 0.90 2.96 -5.53
CA ILE A 70 -0.54 2.91 -5.27
C ILE A 70 -0.97 4.08 -4.37
N TYR A 71 -0.19 4.38 -3.33
CA TYR A 71 -0.44 5.53 -2.45
C TYR A 71 -0.45 6.85 -3.24
N VAL A 72 0.59 7.11 -4.03
CA VAL A 72 0.69 8.35 -4.83
C VAL A 72 -0.48 8.46 -5.81
N TRP A 73 -0.86 7.36 -6.46
CA TRP A 73 -2.00 7.35 -7.38
C TRP A 73 -3.33 7.63 -6.65
N MET A 74 -3.55 7.03 -5.48
CA MET A 74 -4.74 7.27 -4.66
C MET A 74 -4.78 8.70 -4.11
N MET A 75 -3.64 9.24 -3.68
CA MET A 75 -3.52 10.63 -3.22
C MET A 75 -3.79 11.62 -4.35
N ASN A 76 -3.20 11.42 -5.52
CA ASN A 76 -3.49 12.28 -6.69
C ASN A 76 -4.98 12.28 -7.03
N ARG A 77 -5.66 11.12 -6.92
CA ARG A 77 -7.11 11.03 -7.11
C ARG A 77 -7.88 11.77 -6.01
N LEU A 78 -7.44 11.67 -4.76
CA LEU A 78 -8.04 12.38 -3.64
C LEU A 78 -7.89 13.89 -3.80
N ASP A 79 -6.71 14.37 -4.18
CA ASP A 79 -6.43 15.79 -4.40
C ASP A 79 -7.26 16.35 -5.57
N GLN A 80 -7.45 15.58 -6.65
CA GLN A 80 -8.37 15.93 -7.75
C GLN A 80 -9.84 16.02 -7.29
N GLU A 81 -10.27 15.14 -6.39
CA GLU A 81 -11.67 15.11 -5.92
C GLU A 81 -11.99 16.27 -4.96
N PHE A 82 -10.99 16.72 -4.19
CA PHE A 82 -11.15 17.87 -3.29
C PHE A 82 -10.80 19.21 -3.95
N ASP A 83 -10.37 19.21 -5.22
CA ASP A 83 -9.94 20.39 -5.96
C ASP A 83 -9.03 21.26 -5.08
N VAL A 84 -8.01 20.63 -4.48
CA VAL A 84 -6.96 21.37 -3.77
C VAL A 84 -6.04 21.99 -4.80
N HIS A 85 -6.62 22.81 -5.68
CA HIS A 85 -5.96 23.94 -6.28
C HIS A 85 -6.18 25.06 -5.29
N GLU A 86 -5.18 25.27 -4.43
CA GLU A 86 -5.05 26.55 -3.75
C GLU A 86 -5.12 27.64 -4.82
N ASP A 87 -6.09 28.55 -4.68
CA ASP A 87 -5.96 29.89 -5.27
C ASP A 87 -4.65 30.56 -4.76
#